data_AF-A0A9C9C0B4-F1
#
_entry.id   AF-A0A9C9C0B4-F1
#
_cell.length_a   1.000
_cell.length_b   1.000
_cell.length_c   1.000
_cell.angle_alpha   90.00
_cell.angle_beta   90.00
_cell.angle_gamma   90.00
#
_symmetry.space_group_name_H-M   'P 1'
#
loop_
_entity.id
_entity.type
_entity.pdbx_description
1 polymer ?
#
loop_
_entity_poly.entity_id
_entity_poly.type
_entity_poly.pdbx_seq_one_letter_code
_entity_poly.pdbx_strand_id
1 'polypeptide(L)' 'MAAPWSPGQVAGELQFPAGLQLVASNDELCGYAFFRQAGPEVELLQLAVLPAFRRRGIASALVRRGLGQLY' A
#
# COMPACT_ATOMS: atom_id res chain seq x y z
N MET A 1 15.13 -10.54 -9.36
CA MET A 1 13.92 -10.95 -8.62
C MET A 1 12.72 -10.47 -9.41
N ALA A 2 11.77 -11.35 -9.73
CA ALA A 2 10.50 -10.96 -10.33
C ALA A 2 9.70 -10.11 -9.33
N ALA A 3 8.93 -9.13 -9.82
CA ALA A 3 7.98 -8.41 -8.98
C ALA A 3 6.93 -9.41 -8.46
N PRO A 4 6.58 -9.37 -7.16
CA PRO A 4 5.65 -10.35 -6.58
C PRO A 4 4.24 -10.27 -7.18
N TRP A 5 3.86 -9.13 -7.76
CA TRP A 5 2.59 -8.91 -8.43
C TRP A 5 2.82 -8.56 -9.91
N SER A 6 1.98 -9.12 -10.77
CA SER A 6 1.87 -8.72 -12.17
C SER A 6 1.18 -7.35 -12.31
N PRO A 7 1.39 -6.62 -13.42
CA PRO A 7 0.67 -5.37 -13.69
C PRO A 7 -0.86 -5.51 -13.65
N GLY A 8 -1.40 -6.65 -14.08
CA GLY A 8 -2.84 -6.92 -14.03
C GLY A 8 -3.38 -7.05 -12.60
N GLN A 9 -2.60 -7.62 -11.68
CA GLN A 9 -2.97 -7.68 -10.25
C GLN A 9 -2.97 -6.28 -9.62
N VAL A 10 -1.97 -5.45 -9.96
CA VAL A 10 -1.93 -4.05 -9.51
C VAL A 10 -3.13 -3.27 -10.06
N ALA A 11 -3.42 -3.39 -11.36
CA ALA A 11 -4.55 -2.71 -11.98
C ALA A 11 -5.90 -3.15 -11.37
N GLY A 12 -6.07 -4.45 -11.13
CA GLY A 12 -7.26 -4.98 -10.47
C GLY A 12 -7.43 -4.44 -9.04
N GLU A 13 -6.34 -4.29 -8.28
CA GLU A 13 -6.40 -3.70 -6.94
C GLU A 13 -6.77 -2.22 -6.97
N LEU A 14 -6.21 -1.45 -7.89
CA LEU A 14 -6.52 -0.02 -8.06
C LEU A 14 -7.98 0.23 -8.42
N GLN A 15 -8.66 -0.77 -8.99
CA GLN A 15 -10.08 -0.71 -9.37
C GLN A 15 -11.00 -1.35 -8.31
N PHE A 16 -10.45 -1.96 -7.25
CA PHE A 16 -11.25 -2.69 -6.28
C PHE A 16 -12.07 -1.71 -5.40
N PRO A 17 -13.41 -1.76 -5.42
CA PRO A 17 -14.25 -0.73 -4.80
C PRO A 17 -14.11 -0.58 -3.28
N ALA A 18 -13.79 -1.68 -2.57
CA ALA A 18 -13.59 -1.70 -1.12
C ALA A 18 -12.10 -1.73 -0.74
N GLY A 19 -11.23 -1.28 -1.65
CA GLY A 19 -9.80 -1.16 -1.43
C GLY A 19 -9.44 0.23 -0.95
N LEU A 20 -8.40 0.32 -0.13
CA LEU A 20 -7.73 1.57 0.20
C LEU A 20 -6.31 1.51 -0.34
N GLN A 21 -5.99 2.38 -1.29
CA GLN A 21 -4.67 2.47 -1.90
C GLN A 21 -4.00 3.77 -1.47
N LEU A 22 -2.86 3.64 -0.78
CA LEU A 22 -2.08 4.78 -0.29
C LEU A 22 -0.74 4.84 -1.00
N VAL A 23 -0.31 6.05 -1.31
CA VAL A 23 1.04 6.34 -1.81
C VAL A 23 1.77 7.25 -0.84
N ALA A 24 3.09 7.07 -0.75
CA ALA A 24 3.98 8.01 -0.11
C ALA A 24 4.76 8.74 -1.22
N SER A 25 4.83 10.07 -1.12
CA SER A 25 5.61 10.90 -2.01
C SER A 25 6.59 11.78 -1.22
N ASN A 26 7.76 11.98 -1.80
CA ASN A 26 8.75 12.97 -1.38
C ASN A 26 9.35 13.56 -2.66
N ASP A 27 8.60 14.49 -3.28
CA ASP A 27 8.74 14.99 -4.66
C ASP A 27 8.55 13.94 -5.77
N GLU A 28 8.83 12.68 -5.47
CA GLU A 28 8.54 11.51 -6.30
C GLU A 28 7.85 10.41 -5.49
N LEU A 29 7.21 9.46 -6.18
CA LEU A 29 6.61 8.27 -5.57
C LEU A 29 7.71 7.43 -4.92
N CYS A 30 7.67 7.30 -3.59
CA CYS A 30 8.70 6.59 -2.84
C CYS A 30 8.21 5.30 -2.16
N GLY A 31 6.89 5.09 -2.09
CA GLY A 31 6.29 3.86 -1.60
C GLY A 31 4.78 3.82 -1.75
N TYR A 32 4.19 2.67 -1.52
CA TYR A 32 2.74 2.48 -1.52
C TYR A 32 2.31 1.37 -0.57
N ALA A 33 1.03 1.38 -0.22
CA ALA A 33 0.37 0.32 0.51
C ALA A 33 -1.05 0.10 -0.03
N PHE A 34 -1.45 -1.17 -0.19
CA PHE A 34 -2.80 -1.56 -0.53
C PHE A 34 -3.45 -2.30 0.63
N PHE A 35 -4.67 -1.90 0.96
CA PHE A 35 -5.49 -2.52 1.99
C PHE A 35 -6.85 -2.91 1.42
N ARG A 36 -7.48 -3.91 2.02
CA ARG A 36 -8.89 -4.23 1.77
C ARG A 36 -9.62 -4.42 3.09
N GLN A 37 -10.87 -3.99 3.10
CA GLN A 37 -11.78 -4.35 4.18
C GLN A 37 -12.37 -5.74 3.93
N ALA A 38 -12.26 -6.62 4.91
CA ALA A 38 -12.78 -7.99 4.90
C ALA A 38 -13.72 -8.18 6.09
N GLY A 39 -14.95 -7.67 5.95
CA GLY A 39 -15.92 -7.65 7.05
C GLY A 39 -15.42 -6.78 8.22
N PRO A 40 -15.29 -7.32 9.45
CA PRO A 40 -14.76 -6.57 10.59
C PRO A 40 -13.22 -6.46 10.58
N GLU A 41 -12.55 -7.12 9.65
CA GLU A 41 -11.09 -7.15 9.54
C GLU A 41 -10.59 -6.27 8.40
N VAL A 42 -9.29 -5.96 8.47
CA VAL A 42 -8.57 -5.22 7.44
C VAL A 42 -7.32 -6.02 7.07
N GLU A 43 -7.17 -6.27 5.78
CA GLU A 43 -5.99 -6.96 5.25
C GLU A 43 -5.03 -5.93 4.62
N LEU A 44 -3.74 -6.03 4.94
CA LEU A 44 -2.66 -5.34 4.23
C LEU A 44 -2.11 -6.29 3.15
N LEU A 45 -2.41 -5.98 1.89
CA LEU A 45 -2.11 -6.87 0.77
C LEU A 45 -0.70 -6.71 0.24
N GLN A 46 -0.26 -5.47 0.11
CA GLN A 46 1.05 -5.16 -0.42
C GLN A 46 1.57 -3.87 0.19
N LEU A 47 2.85 -3.88 0.55
CA LEU A 47 3.56 -2.73 1.08
C LEU A 47 4.95 -2.70 0.47
N ALA A 48 5.27 -1.61 -0.21
CA ALA A 48 6.57 -1.44 -0.84
C ALA A 48 7.10 -0.03 -0.62
N VAL A 49 8.41 0.04 -0.42
CA VAL A 49 9.17 1.29 -0.34
C VAL A 49 10.40 1.12 -1.23
N LEU A 50 10.65 2.11 -2.09
CA LEU A 50 11.82 2.15 -2.95
C LEU A 50 13.10 2.01 -2.12
N PRO A 51 14.10 1.22 -2.55
CA PRO A 51 15.30 0.95 -1.77
C PRO A 51 15.98 2.20 -1.20
N ALA A 52 16.11 3.27 -1.98
CA ALA A 52 16.72 4.54 -1.58
C ALA A 52 16.01 5.25 -0.41
N PHE A 53 14.73 4.93 -0.18
CA PHE A 53 13.86 5.58 0.80
C PHE A 53 13.58 4.70 2.03
N ARG A 54 14.16 3.48 2.09
CA ARG A 54 13.97 2.57 3.22
C ARG A 54 14.61 3.09 4.50
N ARG A 55 14.15 2.56 5.64
CA ARG A 55 14.60 2.93 6.99
C ARG A 55 14.35 4.39 7.39
N ARG A 56 13.44 5.07 6.68
CA ARG A 56 12.98 6.45 6.96
C ARG A 56 11.56 6.50 7.56
N GLY A 57 11.02 5.37 8.01
CA GLY A 57 9.67 5.30 8.61
C GLY A 57 8.49 5.32 7.64
N ILE A 58 8.72 5.37 6.32
CA ILE A 58 7.65 5.46 5.29
C ILE A 58 6.66 4.30 5.38
N ALA A 59 7.15 3.08 5.51
CA ALA A 59 6.31 1.89 5.65
C ALA A 59 5.36 2.00 6.86
N SER A 60 5.89 2.41 8.01
CA SER A 60 5.11 2.62 9.24
C SER A 60 4.10 3.75 9.08
N ALA A 61 4.45 4.83 8.38
CA ALA A 61 3.54 5.95 8.11
C ALA A 61 2.36 5.51 7.23
N LEU A 62 2.61 4.73 6.17
CA LEU A 62 1.57 4.16 5.32
C LEU A 62 0.62 3.26 6.11
N VAL A 63 1.15 2.34 6.93
CA VAL A 63 0.34 1.44 7.77
C VAL A 63 -0.50 2.22 8.76
N ARG A 64 0.08 3.17 9.49
CA ARG A 64 -0.67 3.98 10.45
C ARG A 64 -1.78 4.79 9.78
N ARG A 65 -1.53 5.31 8.57
CA ARG A 65 -2.53 6.05 7.80
C ARG A 65 -3.65 5.15 7.27
N GLY A 66 -3.34 3.90 6.93
CA GLY A 66 -4.33 2.89 6.55
C GLY A 66 -5.22 2.49 7.73
N LEU A 67 -4.60 2.16 8.87
CA LEU A 67 -5.31 1.80 10.11
C LEU A 67 -6.26 2.90 10.57
N GLY A 68 -5.85 4.17 10.54
CA GLY A 68 -6.73 5.28 10.94
C GLY A 68 -7.83 5.64 9.94
N GLN A 69 -7.94 4.96 8.80
CA GLN A 69 -9.06 5.14 7.86
C GLN A 69 -10.00 3.94 7.82
N LEU A 70 -9.55 2.79 8.31
CA LEU A 70 -10.28 1.52 8.22
C LEU A 70 -10.70 0.96 9.59
N TYR A 71 -10.25 1.59 10.69
CA TYR A 71 -10.72 1.43 12.06
C TYR A 71 -11.27 2.76 12.57
#